data_AF-A0A4R6S7J4-F1
#
_entry.id   AF-A0A4R6S7J4-F1
#
_cell.length_a   1.000
_cell.length_b   1.000
_cell.length_c   1.000
_cell.angle_alpha   90.00
_cell.angle_beta   90.00
_cell.angle_gamma   90.00
#
_symmetry.space_group_name_H-M   'P 1'
#
loop_
_entity.id
_entity.type
_entity.pdbx_description
1 polymer ?
#
loop_
_entity_poly.entity_id
_entity_poly.type
_entity_poly.pdbx_seq_one_letter_code
_entity_poly.pdbx_strand_id
1 'polypeptide(L)'
;MTEQVATLKTLPRSIGCGIPNTRKVTHMGAWGSAPWDTDGAADWFAEFFEGIDADARISEAFEADDDYDRIRAAGYLLAVLGRGYIWPGDLERLDALLKRGIELLSEMLEPDSEFRELWEDDPEVLAAVRAELTVLETRLNGDPGESESEEDDEAEAPAES
;
A
#
# COMPACT_ATOMS: atom_id res chain seq x y z
N MET A 1 51.06 -9.89 31.93
CA MET A 1 49.83 -9.79 31.11
C MET A 1 48.76 -9.30 32.07
N THR A 2 48.33 -8.03 32.08
CA THR A 2 47.82 -7.19 30.97
C THR A 2 47.94 -5.73 31.46
N GLU A 3 48.73 -4.84 30.83
CA GLU A 3 48.34 -3.86 29.79
C GLU A 3 46.99 -3.15 30.05
N GLN A 4 46.77 -1.84 29.87
CA GLN A 4 47.55 -0.63 29.55
C GLN A 4 46.61 0.53 29.95
N VAL A 5 47.18 1.63 30.46
CA VAL A 5 46.45 2.87 30.74
C VAL A 5 46.58 3.78 29.53
N ALA A 6 45.46 4.23 28.95
CA ALA A 6 45.49 5.31 27.96
C ALA A 6 44.22 6.17 28.08
N THR A 7 44.35 7.27 28.82
CA THR A 7 43.40 8.38 28.82
C THR A 7 43.81 9.35 27.72
N LEU A 8 43.03 9.45 26.64
CA LEU A 8 43.17 10.52 25.65
C LEU A 8 41.95 11.45 25.72
N LYS A 9 42.24 12.65 26.22
CA LYS A 9 41.36 13.81 26.27
C LYS A 9 41.13 14.37 24.86
N THR A 10 39.86 14.54 24.53
CA THR A 10 39.23 15.68 23.87
C THR A 10 39.88 16.28 22.60
N LEU A 11 39.22 16.06 21.45
CA LEU A 11 39.34 16.89 20.25
C LEU A 11 38.17 17.89 20.20
N PRO A 12 38.38 19.17 19.83
CA PRO A 12 37.30 20.09 19.54
C PRO A 12 36.78 19.85 18.10
N ARG A 13 35.47 19.65 17.94
CA ARG A 13 34.82 19.60 16.62
C ARG A 13 33.94 20.82 16.38
N SER A 14 34.37 21.55 15.36
CA SER A 14 33.59 22.23 14.33
C SER A 14 32.58 23.32 14.74
N ILE A 15 33.01 24.56 14.50
CA ILE A 15 32.15 25.65 14.03
C ILE A 15 31.59 25.23 12.67
N GLY A 16 30.27 25.32 12.47
CA GLY A 16 29.66 24.90 11.21
C GLY A 16 28.20 25.34 11.09
N CYS A 17 28.04 26.48 10.40
CA CYS A 17 26.91 26.85 9.54
C CYS A 17 25.49 26.83 10.14
N GLY A 18 24.91 28.02 10.26
CA GLY A 18 23.49 28.20 10.57
C GLY A 18 22.61 27.40 9.62
N ILE A 19 21.65 26.71 10.21
CA ILE A 19 20.59 25.97 9.53
C ILE A 19 19.93 26.92 8.51
N PRO A 20 20.03 26.68 7.20
CA PRO A 20 19.28 27.48 6.25
C PRO A 20 17.80 27.21 6.49
N ASN A 21 17.09 28.30 6.79
CA ASN A 21 15.64 28.38 6.87
C ASN A 21 15.02 27.71 5.63
N THR A 22 14.51 26.49 5.78
CA THR A 22 13.70 25.84 4.76
C THR A 22 12.42 26.64 4.65
N ARG A 23 12.40 27.64 3.76
CA ARG A 23 11.14 28.12 3.19
C ARG A 23 10.44 26.88 2.66
N LYS A 24 9.31 26.50 3.26
CA LYS A 24 8.37 25.57 2.64
C LYS A 24 8.07 26.14 1.27
N VAL A 25 8.64 25.54 0.24
CA VAL A 25 8.19 25.78 -1.12
C VAL A 25 6.87 25.03 -1.17
N THR A 26 5.77 25.75 -0.96
CA THR A 26 4.45 25.27 -1.35
C THR A 26 4.50 25.16 -2.86
N HIS A 27 4.78 23.98 -3.39
CA HIS A 27 4.47 23.68 -4.78
C HIS A 27 2.95 23.69 -4.88
N MET A 28 2.39 24.84 -5.25
CA MET A 28 1.02 24.98 -5.70
C MET A 28 0.84 24.03 -6.89
N GLY A 29 0.34 22.82 -6.63
CA GLY A 29 0.23 21.72 -7.59
C GLY A 29 0.89 20.40 -7.18
N ALA A 30 1.54 20.29 -6.00
CA ALA A 30 2.03 19.01 -5.49
C ALA A 30 0.87 18.23 -4.83
N TRP A 31 0.14 17.50 -5.67
CA TRP A 31 -0.72 16.40 -5.25
C TRP A 31 0.21 15.33 -4.64
N GLY A 32 0.06 15.12 -3.33
CA GLY A 32 0.75 14.11 -2.51
C GLY A 32 2.29 14.00 -2.60
N SER A 33 2.85 12.94 -2.00
CA SER A 33 4.30 12.69 -1.93
C SER A 33 4.72 11.34 -2.51
N ALA A 34 3.75 10.50 -2.82
CA ALA A 34 3.93 9.23 -3.46
C ALA A 34 4.15 9.40 -4.96
N PRO A 35 4.85 8.46 -5.61
CA PRO A 35 5.22 8.58 -7.02
C PRO A 35 4.04 8.53 -8.00
N TRP A 36 2.82 8.28 -7.53
CA TRP A 36 1.58 8.24 -8.31
C TRP A 36 0.63 9.39 -8.00
N ASP A 37 0.95 10.27 -7.05
CA ASP A 37 0.02 11.30 -6.61
C ASP A 37 -0.11 12.45 -7.63
N THR A 38 0.82 12.56 -8.60
CA THR A 38 0.73 13.56 -9.66
C THR A 38 -0.04 13.01 -10.86
N ASP A 39 -0.94 13.82 -11.42
CA ASP A 39 -1.74 13.52 -12.62
C ASP A 39 -0.90 12.93 -13.77
N GLY A 40 0.24 13.56 -14.11
CA GLY A 40 1.13 13.05 -15.17
C GLY A 40 1.81 11.72 -14.86
N ALA A 41 1.91 11.31 -13.59
CA ALA A 41 2.38 9.98 -13.22
C ALA A 41 1.25 8.95 -13.32
N ALA A 42 0.02 9.31 -12.91
CA ALA A 42 -1.15 8.47 -13.10
C ALA A 42 -1.41 8.18 -14.59
N ASP A 43 -1.33 9.19 -15.46
CA ASP A 43 -1.41 9.04 -16.92
C ASP A 43 -0.35 8.08 -17.46
N TRP A 44 0.88 8.18 -16.96
CA TRP A 44 1.96 7.29 -17.37
C TRP A 44 1.70 5.84 -16.97
N PHE A 45 1.14 5.59 -15.77
CA PHE A 45 0.76 4.25 -15.35
C PHE A 45 -0.38 3.70 -16.20
N ALA A 46 -1.38 4.53 -16.54
CA ALA A 46 -2.47 4.15 -17.42
C ALA A 46 -1.96 3.73 -18.82
N GLU A 47 -1.03 4.51 -19.40
CA GLU A 47 -0.36 4.16 -20.67
C GLU A 47 0.49 2.89 -20.54
N PHE A 48 1.25 2.74 -19.46
CA PHE A 48 2.14 1.60 -19.25
C PHE A 48 1.39 0.27 -19.19
N PHE A 49 0.18 0.27 -18.63
CA PHE A 49 -0.66 -0.91 -18.50
C PHE A 49 -1.70 -1.06 -19.62
N GLU A 50 -1.68 -0.21 -20.64
CA GLU A 50 -2.62 -0.26 -21.75
C GLU A 50 -2.67 -1.68 -22.39
N GLY A 51 -3.88 -2.23 -22.53
CA GLY A 51 -4.11 -3.55 -23.10
C GLY A 51 -3.93 -4.73 -22.13
N ILE A 52 -3.56 -4.49 -20.86
CA ILE A 52 -3.55 -5.51 -19.82
C ILE A 52 -4.92 -5.56 -19.14
N ASP A 53 -5.70 -6.60 -19.44
CA ASP A 53 -6.87 -6.94 -18.64
C ASP A 53 -6.43 -7.59 -17.32
N ALA A 54 -6.21 -6.75 -16.30
CA ALA A 54 -5.82 -7.19 -14.97
C ALA A 54 -6.98 -7.86 -14.23
N ASP A 55 -8.20 -7.32 -14.38
CA ASP A 55 -9.39 -7.84 -13.71
C ASP A 55 -9.67 -9.28 -14.14
N ALA A 56 -9.61 -9.57 -15.45
CA ALA A 56 -9.83 -10.91 -15.97
C ALA A 56 -8.76 -11.89 -15.49
N ARG A 57 -7.49 -11.49 -15.52
CA ARG A 57 -6.37 -12.35 -15.07
C ARG A 57 -6.43 -12.67 -13.59
N ILE A 58 -6.81 -11.70 -12.76
CA ILE A 58 -6.97 -11.90 -11.32
C ILE A 58 -8.21 -12.74 -11.03
N SER A 59 -9.31 -12.50 -11.74
CA SER A 59 -10.52 -13.34 -11.62
C SER A 59 -10.22 -14.79 -12.01
N GLU A 60 -9.51 -15.02 -13.12
CA GLU A 60 -9.07 -16.36 -13.56
C GLU A 60 -8.18 -17.04 -12.50
N ALA A 61 -7.27 -16.29 -11.88
CA ALA A 61 -6.44 -16.83 -10.80
C ALA A 61 -7.27 -17.24 -9.56
N PHE A 62 -8.35 -16.52 -9.26
CA PHE A 62 -9.26 -16.81 -8.14
C PHE A 62 -10.28 -17.91 -8.41
N GLU A 63 -10.41 -18.36 -9.66
CA GLU A 63 -11.23 -19.53 -10.06
C GLU A 63 -10.42 -20.84 -10.00
N ALA A 64 -9.09 -20.77 -9.85
CA ALA A 64 -8.24 -21.94 -9.73
C ALA A 64 -8.19 -22.41 -8.26
N ASP A 65 -9.23 -23.13 -7.83
CA ASP A 65 -9.48 -23.54 -6.44
C ASP A 65 -8.28 -24.21 -5.71
N ASP A 66 -7.35 -24.82 -6.45
CA ASP A 66 -6.19 -25.55 -5.90
C ASP A 66 -4.82 -24.95 -6.27
N ASP A 67 -4.78 -23.79 -6.94
CA ASP A 67 -3.53 -23.13 -7.34
C ASP A 67 -3.20 -21.97 -6.39
N TYR A 68 -2.76 -22.32 -5.19
CA TYR A 68 -2.41 -21.36 -4.14
C TYR A 68 -1.31 -20.38 -4.56
N ASP A 69 -0.40 -20.81 -5.44
CA ASP A 69 0.66 -19.95 -5.98
C ASP A 69 0.05 -18.83 -6.82
N ARG A 70 -0.92 -19.14 -7.70
CA ARG A 70 -1.63 -18.13 -8.48
C ARG A 70 -2.48 -17.21 -7.61
N ILE A 71 -3.21 -17.76 -6.65
CA ILE A 71 -4.06 -16.96 -5.75
C ILE A 71 -3.19 -15.97 -4.97
N ARG A 72 -2.07 -16.42 -4.40
CA ARG A 72 -1.15 -15.53 -3.68
C ARG A 72 -0.46 -14.51 -4.59
N ALA A 73 -0.10 -14.89 -5.81
CA ALA A 73 0.46 -13.94 -6.78
C ALA A 73 -0.55 -12.85 -7.18
N ALA A 74 -1.82 -13.22 -7.39
CA ALA A 74 -2.90 -12.29 -7.65
C ALA A 74 -3.17 -11.37 -6.43
N GLY A 75 -3.17 -11.95 -5.22
CA GLY A 75 -3.23 -11.19 -3.96
C GLY A 75 -2.10 -10.19 -3.84
N TYR A 76 -0.86 -10.57 -4.17
CA TYR A 76 0.27 -9.66 -4.16
C TYR A 76 0.12 -8.49 -5.16
N LEU A 77 -0.41 -8.74 -6.35
CA LEU A 77 -0.68 -7.67 -7.32
C LEU A 77 -1.72 -6.69 -6.78
N LEU A 78 -2.80 -7.17 -6.16
CA LEU A 78 -3.77 -6.32 -5.48
C LEU A 78 -3.13 -5.53 -4.33
N ALA A 79 -2.23 -6.15 -3.56
CA ALA A 79 -1.52 -5.52 -2.46
C ALA A 79 -0.60 -4.37 -2.92
N VAL A 80 0.01 -4.49 -4.10
CA VAL A 80 0.92 -3.47 -4.65
C VAL A 80 0.15 -2.41 -5.42
N LEU A 81 -0.66 -2.84 -6.39
CA LEU A 81 -1.28 -2.01 -7.42
C LEU A 81 -2.73 -1.61 -7.13
N GLY A 82 -3.41 -2.23 -6.17
CA GLY A 82 -4.79 -1.91 -5.79
C GLY A 82 -4.92 -0.54 -5.12
N ARG A 83 -4.69 0.53 -5.88
CA ARG A 83 -4.93 1.95 -5.54
C ARG A 83 -5.61 2.61 -6.73
N GLY A 84 -6.48 3.58 -6.45
CA GLY A 84 -7.23 4.31 -7.48
C GLY A 84 -6.36 4.85 -8.62
N TYR A 85 -5.20 5.42 -8.31
CA TYR A 85 -4.37 6.13 -9.29
C TYR A 85 -3.50 5.25 -10.19
N ILE A 86 -3.28 3.98 -9.85
CA ILE A 86 -2.35 3.09 -10.58
C ILE A 86 -2.95 1.76 -10.99
N TRP A 87 -4.22 1.53 -10.66
CA TRP A 87 -4.87 0.26 -10.96
C TRP A 87 -4.98 0.05 -12.48
N PRO A 88 -4.45 -1.06 -13.02
CA PRO A 88 -4.49 -1.35 -14.46
C PRO A 88 -5.84 -1.86 -14.98
N GLY A 89 -6.85 -2.02 -14.12
CA GLY A 89 -8.18 -2.53 -14.48
C GLY A 89 -9.29 -1.52 -14.21
N ASP A 90 -10.51 -2.03 -14.08
CA ASP A 90 -11.69 -1.24 -13.75
C ASP A 90 -11.74 -0.96 -12.23
N LEU A 91 -11.71 0.32 -11.87
CA LEU A 91 -11.80 0.75 -10.47
C LEU A 91 -13.12 0.32 -9.81
N GLU A 92 -14.22 0.23 -10.57
CA GLU A 92 -15.51 -0.23 -10.04
C GLU A 92 -15.46 -1.71 -9.62
N ARG A 93 -14.51 -2.47 -10.17
CA ARG A 93 -14.33 -3.90 -9.88
C ARG A 93 -13.27 -4.18 -8.84
N LEU A 94 -12.37 -3.23 -8.58
CA LEU A 94 -11.24 -3.39 -7.66
C LEU A 94 -11.69 -3.84 -6.26
N ASP A 95 -12.73 -3.21 -5.71
CA ASP A 95 -13.28 -3.58 -4.40
C ASP A 95 -13.76 -5.04 -4.33
N ALA A 96 -14.38 -5.53 -5.40
CA ALA A 96 -14.85 -6.91 -5.47
C ALA A 96 -13.66 -7.89 -5.54
N LEU A 97 -12.62 -7.54 -6.29
CA LEU A 97 -11.39 -8.32 -6.36
C LEU A 97 -10.64 -8.34 -5.02
N LEU A 98 -10.56 -7.20 -4.33
CA LEU A 98 -9.97 -7.09 -2.99
C LEU A 98 -10.73 -7.98 -2.00
N LYS A 99 -12.07 -7.90 -1.96
CA LYS A 99 -12.91 -8.74 -1.10
C LYS A 99 -12.68 -10.23 -1.36
N ARG A 100 -12.65 -10.63 -2.63
CA ARG A 100 -12.41 -12.03 -3.01
C ARG A 100 -11.00 -12.50 -2.63
N GLY A 101 -9.99 -11.67 -2.82
CA GLY A 101 -8.62 -11.96 -2.39
C GLY A 101 -8.51 -12.14 -0.86
N ILE A 102 -9.17 -11.28 -0.09
CA ILE A 102 -9.23 -11.39 1.39
C ILE A 102 -9.90 -12.70 1.81
N GLU A 103 -11.04 -13.04 1.19
CA GLU A 103 -11.75 -14.29 1.44
C GLU A 103 -10.85 -15.51 1.23
N LEU A 104 -10.23 -15.61 0.04
CA LEU A 104 -9.35 -16.74 -0.31
C LEU A 104 -8.12 -16.84 0.61
N LEU A 105 -7.46 -15.72 0.94
CA LEU A 105 -6.32 -15.74 1.86
C LEU A 105 -6.75 -16.09 3.29
N SER A 106 -7.98 -15.73 3.69
CA SER A 106 -8.54 -16.12 4.99
C SER A 106 -8.78 -17.64 5.04
N GLU A 107 -9.36 -18.19 3.98
CA GLU A 107 -9.59 -19.63 3.83
C GLU A 107 -8.27 -20.43 3.93
N MET A 108 -7.18 -19.94 3.33
CA MET A 108 -5.84 -20.55 3.47
C MET A 108 -5.31 -20.58 4.92
N LEU A 109 -5.81 -19.72 5.80
CA LEU A 109 -5.37 -19.65 7.20
C LEU A 109 -6.25 -20.51 8.12
N GLU A 110 -7.38 -21.02 7.64
CA GLU A 110 -8.26 -21.88 8.43
C GLU A 110 -7.54 -23.16 8.86
N PRO A 111 -7.75 -23.65 10.09
CA PRO A 111 -6.98 -24.77 10.65
C PRO A 111 -7.07 -26.08 9.86
N ASP A 112 -8.13 -26.27 9.09
CA ASP A 112 -8.42 -27.46 8.28
C ASP A 112 -8.23 -27.22 6.77
N SER A 113 -7.60 -26.11 6.38
CA SER A 113 -7.31 -25.84 4.98
C SER A 113 -6.20 -26.75 4.41
N GLU A 114 -6.40 -27.19 3.17
CA GLU A 114 -5.40 -27.98 2.43
C GLU A 114 -4.07 -27.21 2.22
N PHE A 115 -4.12 -25.88 2.20
CA PHE A 115 -2.93 -25.02 2.20
C PHE A 115 -2.04 -25.29 3.43
N ARG A 116 -2.61 -25.32 4.64
CA ARG A 116 -1.82 -25.55 5.86
C ARG A 116 -1.27 -26.96 5.94
N GLU A 117 -2.01 -27.93 5.41
CA GLU A 117 -1.52 -29.31 5.26
C GLU A 117 -0.33 -29.36 4.29
N LEU A 118 -0.44 -28.73 3.12
CA LEU A 118 0.60 -28.69 2.09
C LEU A 118 1.91 -28.06 2.61
N TRP A 119 1.79 -27.03 3.43
CA TRP A 119 2.94 -26.29 3.99
C TRP A 119 3.32 -26.74 5.41
N GLU A 120 2.74 -27.84 5.91
CA GLU A 120 3.02 -28.42 7.24
C GLU A 120 2.98 -27.38 8.39
N ASP A 121 2.01 -26.45 8.35
CA ASP A 121 1.89 -25.36 9.33
C ASP A 121 3.15 -24.47 9.46
N ASP A 122 3.92 -24.30 8.38
CA ASP A 122 5.13 -23.46 8.41
C ASP A 122 4.80 -22.03 8.90
N PRO A 123 5.35 -21.62 10.05
CA PRO A 123 5.01 -20.32 10.65
C PRO A 123 5.45 -19.12 9.80
N GLU A 124 6.49 -19.25 8.97
CA GLU A 124 6.95 -18.18 8.08
C GLU A 124 5.95 -17.98 6.93
N VAL A 125 5.45 -19.07 6.36
CA VAL A 125 4.45 -19.05 5.28
C VAL A 125 3.13 -18.46 5.78
N LEU A 126 2.65 -18.91 6.95
CA LEU A 126 1.41 -18.38 7.54
C LEU A 126 1.55 -16.91 7.95
N ALA A 127 2.72 -16.49 8.42
CA ALA A 127 2.99 -15.08 8.70
C ALA A 127 2.95 -14.22 7.42
N ALA A 128 3.49 -14.73 6.31
CA ALA A 128 3.45 -14.05 5.01
C ALA A 128 2.00 -13.87 4.51
N VAL A 129 1.19 -14.93 4.55
CA VAL A 129 -0.24 -14.86 4.15
C VAL A 129 -1.02 -13.86 5.03
N ARG A 130 -0.77 -13.83 6.34
CA ARG A 130 -1.37 -12.83 7.25
C ARG A 130 -0.97 -11.40 6.90
N ALA A 131 0.30 -11.20 6.52
CA ALA A 131 0.79 -9.89 6.10
C ALA A 131 0.13 -9.44 4.78
N GLU A 132 0.00 -10.34 3.81
CA GLU A 132 -0.72 -10.11 2.55
C GLU A 132 -2.17 -9.69 2.82
N LEU A 133 -2.88 -10.46 3.66
CA LEU A 133 -4.26 -10.19 4.06
C LEU A 133 -4.42 -8.80 4.71
N THR A 134 -3.52 -8.44 5.63
CA THR A 134 -3.54 -7.13 6.29
C THR A 134 -3.41 -5.98 5.29
N VAL A 135 -2.56 -6.13 4.26
CA VAL A 135 -2.40 -5.10 3.22
C VAL A 135 -3.66 -4.97 2.39
N LEU A 136 -4.29 -6.09 1.99
CA LEU A 136 -5.53 -6.07 1.22
C LEU A 136 -6.68 -5.43 2.00
N GLU A 137 -6.84 -5.76 3.28
CA GLU A 137 -7.82 -5.12 4.16
C GLU A 137 -7.56 -3.61 4.27
N THR A 138 -6.30 -3.19 4.36
CA THR A 138 -5.94 -1.76 4.37
C THR A 138 -6.32 -1.10 3.05
N ARG A 139 -6.15 -1.78 1.91
CA ARG A 139 -6.55 -1.23 0.60
C ARG A 139 -8.06 -1.08 0.48
N LEU A 140 -8.81 -2.08 0.95
CA LEU A 140 -10.28 -2.07 0.85
C LEU A 140 -10.92 -1.01 1.75
N ASN A 141 -10.37 -0.76 2.93
CA ASN A 141 -10.91 0.21 3.87
C ASN A 141 -10.52 1.68 3.55
N GLY A 142 -9.72 1.89 2.50
CA GLY A 142 -9.07 3.17 2.22
C GLY A 142 -7.85 3.41 3.12
N ASP A 143 -6.80 4.01 2.56
CA ASP A 143 -5.68 4.46 3.38
C ASP A 143 -6.16 5.60 4.29
N PRO A 144 -5.95 5.56 5.61
CA PRO A 144 -6.45 6.60 6.53
C PRO A 144 -5.83 7.99 6.30
N GLY A 145 -4.93 8.17 5.32
CA GLY A 145 -4.39 9.45 4.86
C GLY A 145 -5.10 10.09 3.67
N GLU A 146 -6.07 9.43 3.04
CA GLU A 146 -6.86 9.96 1.91
C GLU A 146 -8.20 10.54 2.39
N SER A 147 -8.18 11.43 3.40
CA SER A 147 -9.40 12.13 3.83
C SER A 147 -9.72 13.29 2.88
N GLU A 148 -10.73 13.08 2.06
CA GLU A 148 -11.81 14.00 1.68
C GLU A 148 -11.52 15.50 1.90
N SER A 149 -11.41 16.25 0.81
CA SER A 149 -11.53 17.71 0.84
C SER A 149 -12.89 18.08 1.43
N GLU A 150 -12.89 18.60 2.66
CA GLU A 150 -14.04 19.23 3.29
C GLU A 150 -14.56 20.34 2.35
N GLU A 151 -15.71 20.11 1.69
CA GLU A 151 -16.48 21.18 1.08
C GLU A 151 -16.99 22.06 2.23
N ASP A 152 -16.42 23.26 2.36
CA ASP A 152 -16.90 24.29 3.29
C ASP A 152 -18.39 24.57 3.01
N ASP A 153 -19.27 24.10 3.91
CA ASP A 153 -20.66 24.52 4.02
C ASP A 153 -20.71 26.04 4.23
N GLU A 154 -20.97 26.78 3.15
CA GLU A 154 -21.22 28.23 3.20
C GLU A 154 -22.56 28.45 3.92
N ALA A 155 -22.48 28.69 5.23
CA ALA A 155 -23.61 29.01 6.09
C ALA A 155 -24.31 30.29 5.61
N GLU A 156 -25.40 30.14 4.85
CA GLU A 156 -26.32 31.22 4.52
C GLU A 156 -27.05 31.67 5.80
N ALA A 157 -26.67 32.84 6.30
CA ALA A 157 -27.28 33.46 7.47
C ALA A 157 -28.78 33.76 7.21
N PRO A 158 -29.70 33.49 8.16
CA PRO A 158 -31.09 33.85 7.97
C PRO A 158 -31.26 35.38 8.04
N ALA A 159 -31.76 35.96 6.96
CA ALA A 159 -32.22 37.34 6.92
C ALA A 159 -33.49 37.48 7.77
N GLU A 160 -33.37 38.16 8.92
CA GLU A 160 -34.53 38.68 9.66
C GLU A 160 -35.08 39.92 8.96
N SER A 161 -36.36 39.91 8.57
CA SER A 161 -37.26 41.08 8.52
C SER A 161 -38.71 40.64 8.37
#